data_AF-A0A962M019-F1
#
_entry.id   AF-A0A962M019-F1
#
_cell.length_a   1.000
_cell.length_b   1.000
_cell.length_c   1.000
_cell.angle_alpha   90.00
_cell.angle_beta   90.00
_cell.angle_gamma   90.00
#
_symmetry.space_group_name_H-M   'P 1'
#
loop_
_entity.id
_entity.type
_entity.pdbx_description
1 polymer ?
#
loop_
_entity_poly.entity_id
_entity_poly.type
_entity_poly.pdbx_seq_one_letter_code
_entity_poly.pdbx_strand_id
1 'polypeptide(L)' 'MRFENSELRAFRAVVEEGGFKRAAEALHISQSAVSQAVAGLEAKLEAPLIQRGKEL' A
#
# COMPACT_ATOMS: atom_id res chain seq x y z
N MET A 1 5.38 1.34 -18.56
CA MET A 1 4.85 1.33 -17.17
C MET A 1 5.96 1.82 -16.25
N ARG A 2 5.74 2.92 -15.50
CA ARG A 2 6.72 3.48 -14.57
C ARG A 2 6.21 3.30 -13.14
N PHE A 3 6.96 2.58 -12.31
CA PHE A 3 6.66 2.42 -10.89
C PHE A 3 7.39 3.47 -10.07
N GLU A 4 6.71 4.04 -9.09
CA GLU A 4 7.32 4.97 -8.15
C GLU A 4 7.78 4.20 -6.89
N ASN A 5 8.91 4.59 -6.31
CA ASN A 5 9.46 3.87 -5.16
C ASN A 5 8.51 3.91 -3.95
N SER A 6 7.73 4.98 -3.80
CA SER A 6 6.71 5.15 -2.77
C SER A 6 5.58 4.11 -2.87
N GLU A 7 5.19 3.72 -4.08
CA GLU A 7 4.14 2.72 -4.34
C GLU A 7 4.56 1.33 -3.86
N LEU A 8 5.76 0.91 -4.25
CA LEU A 8 6.33 -0.39 -3.84
C LEU A 8 6.61 -0.43 -2.33
N ARG A 9 7.09 0.68 -1.76
CA ARG A 9 7.30 0.81 -0.30
C ARG A 9 5.99 0.72 0.47
N ALA A 10 4.95 1.43 0.02
CA ALA A 10 3.65 1.40 0.67
C ALA A 10 3.05 -0.01 0.62
N PHE A 11 3.06 -0.66 -0.55
CA PHE A 11 2.57 -2.02 -0.70
C PHE A 11 3.30 -3.00 0.23
N ARG A 12 4.64 -3.01 0.20
CA ARG A 12 5.45 -3.86 1.09
C ARG A 12 5.11 -3.63 2.56
N ALA A 13 5.03 -2.37 2.99
CA ALA A 13 4.71 -2.05 4.37
C ALA A 13 3.31 -2.53 4.78
N VAL A 14 2.30 -2.43 3.91
CA VAL A 14 0.95 -2.95 4.20
C VAL A 14 0.97 -4.46 4.43
N VAL A 15 1.76 -5.20 3.64
CA VAL A 15 1.90 -6.66 3.78
C VAL A 15 2.67 -7.03 5.05
N GLU A 16 3.81 -6.37 5.30
CA GLU A 16 4.65 -6.67 6.48
C GLU A 16 3.96 -6.28 7.80
N GLU A 17 3.24 -5.16 7.79
CA GLU A 17 2.58 -4.64 8.98
C GLU A 17 1.17 -5.20 9.19
N GLY A 18 0.63 -5.95 8.25
CA GLY A 18 -0.75 -6.42 8.36
C GLY A 18 -1.73 -5.23 8.51
N GLY A 19 -1.68 -4.31 7.54
CA GLY A 19 -2.73 -3.31 7.38
C GLY A 19 -2.26 -1.87 7.19
N PHE A 20 -3.15 -1.08 6.59
CA PHE A 20 -2.86 0.29 6.14
C PHE A 20 -2.51 1.26 7.27
N LYS A 21 -3.13 1.11 8.45
CA LYS A 21 -2.87 2.01 9.57
C LYS A 21 -1.46 1.79 10.12
N ARG A 22 -1.09 0.54 10.42
CA ARG A 22 0.24 0.19 10.91
C ARG A 22 1.34 0.52 9.88
N ALA A 23 1.08 0.27 8.60
CA ALA A 23 1.99 0.68 7.53
C ALA A 23 2.23 2.20 7.50
N ALA A 24 1.19 3.00 7.71
CA ALA A 24 1.31 4.46 7.76
C ALA A 24 2.15 4.93 8.95
N GLU A 25 1.95 4.30 10.12
CA GLU A 25 2.75 4.53 11.33
C GLU A 25 4.23 4.16 11.10
N ALA A 26 4.49 2.98 10.52
CA ALA A 26 5.85 2.49 10.21
C ALA A 26 6.58 3.35 9.16
N LEU A 27 5.84 3.92 8.21
CA LEU A 27 6.40 4.79 7.16
C LEU A 27 6.42 6.27 7.54
N HIS A 28 5.89 6.65 8.71
CA HIS A 28 5.74 8.04 9.15
C HIS A 28 5.01 8.94 8.14
N ILE A 29 3.95 8.43 7.52
CA ILE A 29 3.09 9.17 6.59
C ILE A 29 1.62 8.99 6.95
N SER A 30 0.71 9.68 6.26
CA SER A 30 -0.73 9.48 6.49
C SER A 30 -1.21 8.14 5.91
N GLN A 31 -2.24 7.57 6.52
CA GLN A 31 -2.91 6.37 6.00
C GLN A 31 -3.51 6.60 4.59
N SER A 32 -3.94 7.83 4.30
CA SER A 32 -4.40 8.22 2.95
C SER A 32 -3.28 8.18 1.92
N ALA A 33 -2.05 8.58 2.28
CA ALA A 33 -0.89 8.50 1.39
C ALA A 33 -0.52 7.05 1.09
N VAL A 34 -0.53 6.15 2.10
CA VAL A 34 -0.34 4.71 1.88
C VAL A 34 -1.42 4.16 0.94
N SER A 35 -2.68 4.50 1.19
CA SER A 35 -3.81 4.03 0.36
C SER A 35 -3.69 4.47 -1.09
N GLN A 36 -3.35 5.73 -1.34
CA GLN A 36 -3.16 6.25 -2.69
C GLN A 36 -1.97 5.60 -3.40
N ALA A 37 -0.87 5.39 -2.69
CA ALA A 37 0.32 4.73 -3.24
C ALA A 37 0.02 3.27 -3.64
N VAL A 38 -0.72 2.52 -2.81
CA VAL A 38 -1.15 1.15 -3.16
C VAL A 38 -2.14 1.16 -4.33
N ALA A 39 -3.13 2.04 -4.32
CA ALA A 39 -4.11 2.15 -5.40
C ALA A 39 -3.45 2.52 -6.74
N GLY A 40 -2.44 3.40 -6.72
CA GLY A 40 -1.64 3.74 -7.90
C GLY A 40 -0.88 2.53 -8.46
N LEU A 41 -0.36 1.67 -7.59
CA LEU A 41 0.30 0.42 -7.98
C LEU A 41 -0.68 -0.57 -8.59
N GLU A 42 -1.82 -0.81 -7.94
CA GLU A 42 -2.89 -1.69 -8.41
C GLU A 42 -3.42 -1.24 -9.79
N ALA A 43 -3.63 0.07 -9.97
CA ALA A 43 -4.09 0.64 -11.23
C ALA A 43 -3.07 0.44 -12.36
N LYS A 44 -1.78 0.59 -12.08
CA LYS A 44 -0.73 0.32 -13.07
C LYS A 44 -0.76 -1.15 -13.46
N LEU A 45 -0.78 -2.06 -12.48
CA LEU A 45 -0.74 -3.50 -12.72
C LEU A 45 -2.05 -4.08 -13.26
N GLU A 46 -3.11 -3.27 -13.31
CA GLU A 46 -4.47 -3.69 -13.69
C GLU A 46 -4.95 -4.89 -12.85
N ALA A 47 -4.52 -4.95 -11.59
CA ALA A 47 -4.79 -6.06 -10.69
C ALA A 47 -4.88 -5.61 -9.23
N PRO A 48 -5.83 -6.16 -8.44
CA PRO A 48 -5.84 -5.95 -6.99
C PRO A 48 -4.63 -6.65 -6.36
N LEU A 49 -3.94 -5.95 -5.47
CA LEU A 49 -2.79 -6.46 -4.73
C LEU A 49 -3.13 -6.76 -3.27
N ILE A 50 -4.09 -6.03 -2.71
CA ILE A 50 -4.49 -6.15 -1.32
C ILE A 50 -5.99 -6.46 -1.24
N GLN A 51 -6.32 -7.65 -0.72
CA GLN A 51 -7.72 -8.05 -0.52
C GLN A 51 -8.19 -7.66 0.88
N ARG A 52 -9.19 -6.79 0.97
CA ARG A 52 -9.67 -6.24 2.25
C ARG A 52 -10.51 -7.27 3.01
N GLY A 53 -10.08 -7.62 4.23
CA GLY A 53 -10.72 -8.65 5.06
C GLY A 53 -10.22 -8.65 6.50
N LYS A 54 -10.72 -9.60 7.30
CA LYS A 54 -10.47 -9.71 8.75
C LYS A 54 -9.00 -10.01 9.11
N GLU A 55 -8.20 -10.38 8.12
CA GLU A 55 -6.78 -10.76 8.23
C GLU A 55 -5.85 -9.83 7.43
N LEU A 56 -6.33 -8.64 7.03
CA LEU A 56 -5.39 -7.61 6.59
C LEU A 56 -4.56 -7.13 7.75
#